data_AF-A0A9D1N3B3-F1
#
_entry.id   AF-A0A9D1N3B3-F1
#
_cell.length_a   1.000
_cell.length_b   1.000
_cell.length_c   1.000
_cell.angle_alpha   90.00
_cell.angle_beta   90.00
_cell.angle_gamma   90.00
#
_symmetry.space_group_name_H-M   'P 1'
#
loop_
_entity.id
_entity.type
_entity.pdbx_description
1 polymer ?
#
loop_
_entity_poly.entity_id
_entity_poly.type
_entity_poly.pdbx_seq_one_letter_code
_entity_poly.pdbx_strand_id
1 'polypeptide(L)'
;MEQEFKHVGVAYERSDGVKKVTGAAEYVDDLRMGRMLYADVVRSPYAHAKVLSVDLSEAKKLPGVKVVIDGTDYQKRVGLYLEDRFFMIKPGDTAKYMGDPIAAVAAETPEIAR
;
A
#
# COMPACT_ATOMS: atom_id res chain seq x y z
N MET A 1 16.89 4.70 -49.42
CA MET A 1 18.12 4.53 -48.62
C MET A 1 17.68 4.22 -47.20
N GLU A 2 17.99 3.04 -46.70
CA GLU A 2 17.80 2.74 -45.27
C GLU A 2 18.76 3.63 -44.48
N GLN A 3 18.22 4.43 -43.55
CA GLN A 3 19.04 5.20 -42.63
C GLN A 3 19.55 4.26 -41.54
N GLU A 4 20.85 4.13 -41.44
CA GLU A 4 21.51 3.37 -40.38
C GLU A 4 21.59 4.24 -39.12
N PHE A 5 20.82 3.88 -38.09
CA PHE A 5 20.77 4.63 -36.83
C PHE A 5 21.74 4.01 -35.82
N LYS A 6 22.52 4.86 -35.14
CA LYS A 6 23.47 4.43 -34.10
C LYS A 6 22.83 3.65 -32.94
N HIS A 7 21.58 3.95 -32.60
CA HIS A 7 20.90 3.37 -31.43
C HIS A 7 19.51 2.78 -31.73
N VAL A 8 18.89 3.14 -32.86
CA VAL A 8 17.53 2.67 -33.19
C VAL A 8 17.65 1.37 -33.97
N GLY A 9 17.00 0.30 -33.49
CA GLY A 9 17.06 -1.03 -34.11
C GLY A 9 18.34 -1.82 -33.80
N VAL A 10 19.22 -1.29 -32.96
CA VAL A 10 20.48 -1.95 -32.56
C VAL A 10 20.32 -2.61 -31.19
N ALA A 11 20.80 -3.85 -31.05
CA ALA A 11 20.86 -4.52 -29.75
C ALA A 11 21.88 -3.79 -28.84
N TYR A 12 21.42 -3.37 -27.67
CA TYR A 12 22.23 -2.61 -26.71
C TYR A 12 22.02 -3.15 -25.30
N GLU A 13 23.07 -3.15 -24.49
CA GLU A 13 22.98 -3.52 -23.08
C GLU A 13 22.17 -2.49 -22.32
N ARG A 14 21.11 -2.94 -21.64
CA ARG A 14 20.29 -2.03 -20.86
C ARG A 14 21.09 -1.46 -19.69
N SER A 15 21.02 -0.15 -19.47
CA SER A 15 21.71 0.54 -18.37
C SER A 15 21.30 0.02 -16.98
N ASP A 16 20.08 -0.48 -16.83
CA ASP A 16 19.57 -1.09 -15.60
C ASP A 16 19.84 -2.60 -15.51
N GLY A 17 20.35 -3.22 -16.57
CA GLY A 17 20.46 -4.68 -16.71
C GLY A 17 21.37 -5.30 -15.66
N VAL A 18 22.60 -4.81 -15.55
CA VAL A 18 23.60 -5.34 -14.60
C VAL A 18 23.07 -5.29 -13.16
N LYS A 19 22.54 -4.14 -12.72
CA LYS A 19 22.04 -3.98 -11.34
C LYS A 19 20.91 -4.97 -11.01
N LYS A 20 20.02 -5.25 -11.98
CA LYS A 20 18.90 -6.17 -11.80
C LYS A 20 19.37 -7.63 -11.70
N VAL A 21 20.32 -8.05 -12.53
CA VAL A 21 20.80 -9.45 -12.53
C VAL A 21 21.75 -9.76 -11.38
N THR A 22 22.38 -8.74 -10.80
CA THR A 22 23.28 -8.91 -9.64
C THR A 22 22.60 -8.71 -8.29
N GLY A 23 21.33 -8.28 -8.26
CA GLY A 23 20.64 -7.91 -7.02
C GLY A 23 21.11 -6.56 -6.43
N ALA A 24 21.86 -5.76 -7.19
CA ALA A 24 22.31 -4.43 -6.77
C ALA A 24 21.28 -3.31 -7.05
N ALA A 25 20.15 -3.64 -7.67
CA ALA A 25 19.04 -2.71 -7.83
C ALA A 25 18.24 -2.63 -6.52
N GLU A 26 18.10 -1.43 -5.97
CA GLU A 26 17.29 -1.19 -4.78
C GLU A 26 15.83 -0.96 -5.16
N TYR A 27 14.93 -1.68 -4.50
CA TYR A 27 13.49 -1.50 -4.56
C TYR A 27 12.97 -0.91 -3.24
N VAL A 28 11.71 -0.47 -3.24
CA VAL A 28 11.09 0.16 -2.06
C VAL A 28 11.18 -0.67 -0.79
N ASP A 29 11.14 -1.99 -0.89
CA ASP A 29 11.22 -2.91 0.25
C ASP A 29 12.65 -3.18 0.74
N ASP A 30 13.67 -2.78 -0.03
CA ASP A 30 15.08 -2.83 0.37
C ASP A 30 15.47 -1.61 1.23
N LEU A 31 14.69 -0.53 1.12
CA LEU A 31 14.96 0.72 1.83
C LEU A 31 14.78 0.55 3.34
N ARG A 32 15.74 1.05 4.13
CA ARG A 32 15.67 1.09 5.60
C ARG A 32 15.98 2.51 6.06
N MET A 33 15.13 3.05 6.94
CA MET A 33 15.27 4.40 7.50
C MET A 33 15.27 4.35 9.02
N GLY A 34 15.97 5.29 9.67
CA GLY A 34 15.95 5.39 11.13
C GLY A 34 14.54 5.69 11.64
N ARG A 35 14.04 4.89 12.59
CA ARG A 35 12.67 4.97 13.14
C ARG A 35 11.56 4.70 12.11
N MET A 36 11.86 3.88 11.09
CA MET A 36 10.85 3.40 10.14
C MET A 36 9.75 2.63 10.88
N LEU A 37 8.50 2.88 10.49
CA LEU A 37 7.35 2.09 10.93
C LEU A 37 6.88 1.21 9.79
N TYR A 38 6.26 0.09 10.14
CA TYR A 38 5.64 -0.85 9.23
C TYR A 38 4.14 -0.67 9.31
N ALA A 39 3.48 -0.61 8.16
CA ALA A 39 2.04 -0.46 8.08
C ALA A 39 1.38 -1.71 7.52
N ASP A 40 0.24 -2.09 8.10
CA ASP A 40 -0.65 -3.11 7.54
C ASP A 40 -2.08 -2.57 7.47
N VAL A 41 -2.87 -3.12 6.55
CA VAL A 41 -4.23 -2.69 6.25
C VAL A 41 -5.18 -3.86 6.48
N VAL A 42 -6.12 -3.67 7.41
CA VAL A 42 -7.23 -4.58 7.63
C VAL A 42 -8.24 -4.39 6.50
N ARG A 43 -8.58 -5.49 5.83
CA ARG A 43 -9.41 -5.49 4.62
C ARG A 43 -10.67 -6.31 4.82
N SER A 44 -11.74 -5.95 4.10
CA SER A 44 -12.98 -6.71 4.08
C SER A 44 -12.75 -8.14 3.59
N PRO A 45 -13.13 -9.18 4.36
CA PRO A 45 -13.13 -10.55 3.89
C PRO A 45 -14.36 -10.86 3.01
N TYR A 46 -15.28 -9.92 2.87
CA TYR A 46 -16.53 -10.09 2.13
C TYR A 46 -16.51 -9.30 0.83
N ALA A 47 -17.07 -9.89 -0.23
CA ALA A 47 -17.22 -9.22 -1.53
C ALA A 47 -18.21 -8.04 -1.47
N HIS A 48 -19.22 -8.10 -0.60
CA HIS A 48 -20.16 -7.01 -0.41
C HIS A 48 -20.79 -7.09 0.98
N ALA A 49 -20.48 -6.13 1.86
CA ALA A 49 -20.99 -6.14 3.23
C ALA A 49 -21.05 -4.74 3.82
N LYS A 50 -22.07 -4.45 4.63
CA LYS A 50 -22.15 -3.21 5.39
C LYS A 50 -21.21 -3.29 6.60
N VAL A 51 -20.29 -2.34 6.73
CA VAL A 51 -19.41 -2.22 7.88
C VAL A 51 -20.19 -1.48 8.96
N LEU A 52 -20.69 -2.20 9.98
CA LEU A 52 -21.52 -1.56 11.01
C LEU A 52 -20.69 -0.73 12.01
N SER A 53 -19.54 -1.27 12.40
CA SER A 53 -18.61 -0.66 13.34
C SER A 53 -17.20 -1.19 13.11
N VAL A 54 -16.21 -0.43 13.58
CA VAL A 54 -14.81 -0.81 13.63
C VAL A 54 -14.33 -0.54 15.06
N ASP A 55 -13.78 -1.54 15.74
CA ASP A 55 -13.21 -1.38 17.08
C ASP A 55 -11.68 -1.47 16.97
N LEU A 56 -11.01 -0.38 17.35
CA LEU A 56 -9.55 -0.24 17.29
C LEU A 56 -8.91 -0.32 18.68
N SER A 57 -9.69 -0.59 19.73
CA SER A 57 -9.27 -0.44 21.12
C SER A 57 -8.13 -1.36 21.53
N GLU A 58 -8.16 -2.63 21.13
CA GLU A 58 -7.12 -3.60 21.45
C GLU A 58 -5.82 -3.33 20.66
N ALA A 59 -5.94 -2.99 19.37
CA ALA A 59 -4.79 -2.62 18.55
C ALA A 59 -4.04 -1.40 19.12
N LYS A 60 -4.77 -0.39 19.62
CA LYS A 60 -4.18 0.80 20.25
C LYS A 60 -3.42 0.50 21.56
N LYS A 61 -3.72 -0.60 22.24
CA LYS A 61 -3.07 -1.00 23.50
C LYS A 61 -1.82 -1.85 23.28
N LEU A 62 -1.66 -2.43 22.09
CA LEU A 62 -0.55 -3.34 21.79
C LEU A 62 0.79 -2.58 21.82
N PRO A 63 1.77 -2.98 22.67
CA PRO A 63 3.08 -2.35 22.69
C PRO A 63 3.75 -2.41 21.31
N GLY A 64 4.35 -1.29 20.88
CA GLY A 64 4.98 -1.16 19.57
C GLY A 64 4.08 -0.59 18.48
N VAL A 65 2.75 -0.61 18.67
CA VAL A 65 1.82 0.14 17.79
C VAL A 65 1.96 1.63 18.07
N LYS A 66 2.06 2.43 17.00
CA LYS A 66 2.16 3.90 17.07
C LYS A 66 0.90 4.60 16.61
N VAL A 67 0.22 4.05 15.61
CA VAL A 67 -0.97 4.64 15.02
C VAL A 67 -1.93 3.53 14.59
N VAL A 68 -3.22 3.75 14.83
CA VAL A 68 -4.31 2.93 14.28
C VAL A 68 -5.41 3.88 13.82
N ILE A 69 -5.86 3.72 12.58
CA ILE A 69 -6.87 4.57 11.93
C ILE A 69 -7.95 3.75 11.23
N ASP A 70 -9.11 4.36 11.00
CA ASP A 70 -10.20 3.84 10.16
C ASP A 70 -10.69 4.87 9.14
N GLY A 71 -11.81 4.58 8.45
CA GLY A 71 -12.40 5.50 7.48
C GLY A 71 -12.88 6.85 8.03
N THR A 72 -12.98 7.01 9.36
CA THR A 72 -13.37 8.28 9.98
C THR A 72 -12.23 9.29 10.00
N ASP A 73 -10.97 8.84 10.08
CA ASP A 73 -9.76 9.67 10.17
C ASP A 73 -9.42 10.38 8.84
N TYR A 74 -9.80 9.79 7.70
CA TYR A 74 -9.54 10.39 6.38
C TYR A 74 -10.72 10.24 5.42
N GLN A 75 -11.38 11.36 5.15
CA GLN A 75 -12.69 11.37 4.50
C GLN A 75 -12.69 11.88 3.06
N LYS A 76 -11.53 12.06 2.43
CA LYS A 76 -11.48 12.47 1.02
C LYS A 76 -11.62 11.27 0.11
N ARG A 77 -12.28 11.50 -1.03
CA ARG A 77 -12.35 10.51 -2.10
C ARG A 77 -11.05 10.52 -2.91
N VAL A 78 -10.77 9.41 -3.55
CA VAL A 78 -9.59 9.19 -4.39
C VAL A 78 -9.92 8.33 -5.59
N GLY A 79 -9.11 8.45 -6.63
CA GLY A 79 -9.12 7.59 -7.81
C GLY A 79 -8.31 8.24 -8.93
N LEU A 80 -7.84 7.43 -9.87
CA LEU A 80 -6.97 7.92 -10.96
C LEU A 80 -7.75 8.75 -11.99
N TYR A 81 -8.95 8.28 -12.35
CA TYR A 81 -9.82 8.91 -13.35
C TYR A 81 -11.09 9.51 -12.76
N LEU A 82 -11.57 8.94 -11.66
CA LEU A 82 -12.77 9.37 -10.96
C LEU A 82 -12.55 9.21 -9.45
N GLU A 83 -12.80 10.26 -8.69
CA GLU A 83 -12.72 10.23 -7.22
C GLU A 83 -14.01 9.67 -6.61
N ASP A 84 -14.21 8.36 -6.73
CA ASP A 84 -15.46 7.67 -6.33
C ASP A 84 -15.33 6.77 -5.09
N ARG A 85 -14.11 6.56 -4.59
CA ARG A 85 -13.84 5.70 -3.43
C ARG A 85 -13.14 6.47 -2.31
N PHE A 86 -13.41 6.09 -1.07
CA PHE A 86 -12.61 6.52 0.07
C PHE A 86 -11.34 5.66 0.18
N PHE A 87 -10.31 6.14 0.88
CA PHE A 87 -9.12 5.32 1.18
C PHE A 87 -9.45 4.10 2.04
N MET A 88 -10.37 4.27 2.99
CA MET A 88 -10.92 3.23 3.84
C MET A 88 -12.42 3.41 3.98
N ILE A 89 -13.14 2.32 4.16
CA ILE A 89 -14.59 2.29 4.36
C ILE A 89 -14.91 2.93 5.71
N LYS A 90 -15.89 3.82 5.72
CA LYS A 90 -16.40 4.40 6.96
C LYS A 90 -17.35 3.41 7.65
N PRO A 91 -17.38 3.34 8.98
CA PRO A 91 -18.48 2.73 9.69
C PRO A 91 -19.82 3.30 9.20
N GLY A 92 -20.75 2.42 8.83
CA GLY A 92 -22.03 2.76 8.21
C GLY A 92 -22.07 2.59 6.68
N ASP A 93 -20.90 2.58 6.01
CA ASP A 93 -20.78 2.36 4.57
C ASP A 93 -20.66 0.85 4.22
N THR A 94 -20.63 0.56 2.93
CA THR A 94 -20.59 -0.80 2.39
C THR A 94 -19.25 -1.07 1.72
N ALA A 95 -18.59 -2.15 2.13
CA ALA A 95 -17.49 -2.75 1.39
C ALA A 95 -17.99 -3.23 0.03
N LYS A 96 -17.33 -2.81 -1.05
CA LYS A 96 -17.81 -3.06 -2.43
C LYS A 96 -17.13 -4.27 -3.08
N TYR A 97 -16.05 -4.76 -2.50
CA TYR A 97 -15.28 -5.92 -2.98
C TYR A 97 -14.50 -6.58 -1.83
N MET A 98 -14.07 -7.82 -2.06
CA MET A 98 -13.18 -8.51 -1.11
C MET A 98 -11.81 -7.85 -1.19
N GLY A 99 -11.26 -7.47 -0.04
CA GLY A 99 -10.02 -6.69 0.02
C GLY A 99 -10.22 -5.19 0.21
N ASP A 100 -11.46 -4.70 0.25
CA ASP A 100 -11.75 -3.26 0.42
C ASP A 100 -11.22 -2.77 1.80
N PRO A 101 -10.40 -1.71 1.89
CA PRO A 101 -9.75 -1.30 3.13
C PRO A 101 -10.73 -0.83 4.20
N ILE A 102 -10.56 -1.28 5.45
CA ILE A 102 -11.43 -0.91 6.59
C ILE A 102 -10.65 -0.10 7.63
N ALA A 103 -9.46 -0.55 7.99
CA ALA A 103 -8.60 0.09 8.98
C ALA A 103 -7.12 -0.10 8.62
N ALA A 104 -6.24 0.69 9.21
CA ALA A 104 -4.80 0.55 9.05
C ALA A 104 -4.06 0.73 10.39
N VAL A 105 -2.96 0.01 10.53
CA VAL A 105 -2.06 0.03 11.68
C VAL A 105 -0.67 0.47 11.22
N ALA A 106 0.04 1.24 12.03
CA ALA A 106 1.48 1.47 11.87
C ALA A 106 2.22 1.15 13.18
N ALA A 107 3.23 0.28 13.10
CA ALA A 107 3.97 -0.26 14.25
C ALA A 107 5.49 -0.32 14.04
N GLU A 108 6.23 -0.59 15.11
CA GLU A 108 7.70 -0.65 15.10
C GLU A 108 8.27 -1.86 14.34
N THR A 109 7.51 -2.96 14.23
CA THR A 109 7.92 -4.15 13.47
C THR A 109 6.78 -4.65 12.57
N PRO A 110 7.09 -5.40 11.50
CA PRO A 110 6.07 -6.03 10.64
C PRO A 110 5.12 -6.96 11.41
N GLU A 111 5.63 -7.68 12.41
CA GLU A 111 4.87 -8.66 13.20
C GLU A 111 3.85 -7.99 14.12
N ILE A 112 4.15 -6.79 14.63
CA ILE A 112 3.23 -6.02 15.47
C ILE A 112 2.19 -5.30 14.61
N ALA A 113 2.52 -4.97 13.35
CA ALA A 113 1.59 -4.30 12.44
C ALA A 113 0.46 -5.22 11.93
N ARG A 114 0.69 -6.53 11.87
CA ARG A 114 -0.18 -7.54 11.28
C ARG A 114 -1.18 -8.17 12.26
#